data_AF-A0A3A5AGQ5-F1
#
_entry.id   AF-A0A3A5AGQ5-F1
#
_cell.length_a   1.000
_cell.length_b   1.000
_cell.length_c   1.000
_cell.angle_alpha   90.00
_cell.angle_beta   90.00
_cell.angle_gamma   90.00
#
_symmetry.space_group_name_H-M   'P 1'
#
loop_
_entity.id
_entity.type
_entity.pdbx_description
1 polymer ?
#
loop_
_entity_poly.entity_id
_entity_poly.type
_entity_poly.pdbx_seq_one_letter_code
_entity_poly.pdbx_strand_id
1 'polypeptide(L)' 'MVAVINVKVDPKLKQALDKFAQQQGISVSALIRQTMIKSLQEQGIDWREEEPKKKPRK' A
#
# COMPACT_ATOMS: atom_id res chain seq x y z
N MET A 1 9.80 -12.57 -2.45
CA MET A 1 8.57 -12.89 -3.22
C MET A 1 7.84 -11.58 -3.49
N VAL A 2 7.32 -11.38 -4.70
CA VAL A 2 6.54 -10.18 -5.06
C VAL A 2 5.08 -10.58 -5.14
N ALA A 3 4.21 -9.88 -4.41
CA ALA A 3 2.76 -10.06 -4.48
C ALA A 3 2.14 -8.98 -5.36
N VAL A 4 1.18 -9.36 -6.21
CA VAL A 4 0.48 -8.46 -7.13
C VAL A 4 -0.92 -8.19 -6.60
N ILE A 5 -1.28 -6.91 -6.52
CA ILE A 5 -2.65 -6.47 -6.18
C ILE A 5 -3.29 -5.94 -7.46
N ASN A 6 -4.43 -6.51 -7.85
CA ASN A 6 -5.20 -6.04 -9.01
C ASN A 6 -6.55 -5.51 -8.52
N VAL A 7 -6.87 -4.26 -8.85
CA VAL A 7 -8.08 -3.57 -8.36
C VAL A 7 -8.83 -2.98 -9.54
N LYS A 8 -10.13 -3.28 -9.63
CA LYS A 8 -11.03 -2.59 -10.56
C LYS A 8 -11.40 -1.25 -9.95
N VAL A 9 -11.16 -0.18 -10.70
CA VAL A 9 -11.48 1.19 -10.29
C VAL A 9 -12.28 1.87 -11.40
N ASP A 10 -13.05 2.88 -11.02
CA ASP A 10 -13.72 3.74 -11.98
C ASP A 10 -12.70 4.44 -12.91
N PRO A 11 -12.98 4.56 -14.23
CA PRO A 11 -12.06 5.22 -15.15
C PRO A 11 -11.71 6.67 -14.78
N LYS A 12 -12.66 7.43 -14.22
CA LYS A 12 -12.42 8.81 -13.78
C LYS A 12 -11.51 8.85 -12.56
N LEU A 13 -11.67 7.89 -11.65
CA LEU A 13 -10.77 7.75 -10.50
C LEU A 13 -9.35 7.43 -10.95
N LYS A 14 -9.19 6.51 -11.92
CA LYS A 14 -7.86 6.22 -12.50
C LYS A 14 -7.22 7.47 -13.09
N GLN A 15 -7.97 8.28 -13.84
CA GLN A 15 -7.45 9.53 -14.42
C GLN A 15 -7.04 10.55 -13.35
N ALA A 16 -7.82 10.68 -12.28
CA ALA A 16 -7.48 11.57 -11.18
C ALA A 16 -6.20 11.12 -10.46
N LEU A 17 -6.05 9.82 -10.20
CA LEU A 17 -4.83 9.24 -9.62
C LEU A 17 -3.61 9.45 -10.51
N ASP A 18 -3.76 9.32 -11.83
CA ASP A 18 -2.68 9.55 -12.79
C ASP A 18 -2.18 11.00 -12.74
N LYS A 19 -3.10 11.97 -12.79
CA LYS A 19 -2.77 13.40 -12.66
C LYS A 19 -2.08 13.69 -11.33
N PHE A 20 -2.60 13.16 -10.23
CA PHE A 20 -2.03 13.39 -8.91
C PHE A 20 -0.62 12.81 -8.78
N ALA A 21 -0.39 11.62 -9.34
CA ALA A 21 0.92 10.99 -9.39
C ALA A 21 1.91 11.82 -10.23
N GLN A 22 1.47 12.32 -11.40
CA GLN A 22 2.27 13.21 -12.25
C GLN A 22 2.67 14.51 -11.53
N GLN A 23 1.75 15.13 -10.79
CA GLN A 23 2.05 16.35 -10.01
C GLN A 23 3.14 16.13 -8.96
N GLN A 24 3.23 14.91 -8.42
CA GLN A 24 4.26 14.54 -7.45
C GLN A 24 5.52 13.94 -8.10
N GLY A 25 5.54 13.76 -9.43
CA GLY A 25 6.65 13.13 -10.15
C GLY A 25 6.84 11.65 -9.81
N ILE A 26 5.80 10.95 -9.38
CA ILE A 26 5.85 9.52 -8.99
C ILE A 26 4.90 8.67 -9.85
N SER A 27 5.07 7.34 -9.81
CA SER A 27 4.13 6.44 -10.46
C SER A 27 2.83 6.29 -9.66
N VAL A 28 1.73 5.96 -10.34
CA VAL A 28 0.44 5.65 -9.69
C VAL A 28 0.58 4.50 -8.69
N SER A 29 1.42 3.50 -8.99
CA SER A 29 1.69 2.39 -8.08
C SER A 29 2.45 2.83 -6.82
N ALA A 30 3.42 3.74 -6.95
CA ALA A 30 4.14 4.30 -5.81
C ALA A 30 3.22 5.15 -4.93
N LEU A 31 2.36 5.96 -5.55
CA LEU A 31 1.32 6.72 -4.87
C LEU A 31 0.39 5.80 -4.06
N ILE A 32 -0.20 4.79 -4.70
CA ILE A 32 -1.11 3.83 -4.04
C ILE A 32 -0.40 3.14 -2.88
N ARG A 33 0.85 2.71 -3.07
CA ARG A 33 1.64 2.06 -2.02
C ARG A 33 1.83 2.98 -0.81
N GLN A 34 2.20 4.24 -1.03
CA GLN A 34 2.38 5.19 0.06
C GLN A 34 1.08 5.45 0.82
N THR A 35 -0.03 5.64 0.10
CA THR A 35 -1.34 5.85 0.71
C THR A 35 -1.79 4.63 1.52
N MET A 36 -1.61 3.42 1.00
CA MET A 36 -1.92 2.18 1.74
C MET A 36 -1.09 2.07 3.03
N ILE A 37 0.21 2.34 2.96
CA ILE A 37 1.08 2.30 4.15
C ILE A 37 0.63 3.30 5.20
N LYS A 38 0.36 4.55 4.80
CA LYS A 38 -0.13 5.58 5.72
C LYS A 38 -1.46 5.18 6.36
N SER A 39 -2.41 4.70 5.56
CA SER A 39 -3.71 4.23 6.06
C SER A 39 -3.58 3.10 7.07
N LEU A 40 -2.65 2.16 6.86
CA LEU A 40 -2.40 1.08 7.82
C LEU A 40 -1.78 1.62 9.12
N GLN A 41 -0.83 2.55 9.02
CA GLN A 41 -0.23 3.20 10.20
C GLN A 41 -1.26 4.00 11.01
N GLU A 42 -2.13 4.75 10.33
CA GLU A 42 -3.20 5.53 10.98
C GLU A 42 -4.24 4.63 11.69
N GLN A 43 -4.45 3.41 11.18
CA GLN A 43 -5.30 2.40 11.82
C GLN A 43 -4.58 1.57 12.87
N GLY A 44 -3.29 1.84 13.13
CA GLY A 44 -2.47 1.06 14.07
C GLY A 44 -2.17 -0.36 13.61
N ILE A 45 -2.32 -0.64 12.31
CA ILE A 45 -2.06 -1.95 11.72
C ILE A 45 -0.59 -2.02 11.31
N ASP A 46 0.21 -2.75 12.08
CA ASP A 46 1.57 -3.09 11.69
C ASP A 46 1.56 -4.31 10.76
N TRP A 47 1.67 -4.02 9.46
CA TRP A 47 1.73 -5.03 8.40
C TRP A 47 3.15 -5.56 8.16
N ARG A 48 4.16 -4.99 8.84
CA ARG A 48 5.52 -5.54 8.87
C ARG A 48 5.51 -6.58 9.97
N GLU A 49 5.02 -7.79 9.66
CA GLU A 49 4.89 -8.92 10.59
C GLU A 49 5.81 -8.82 11.83
N GLU A 50 5.18 -8.89 13.01
CA GLU A 50 5.84 -9.43 14.20
C GLU A 50 6.62 -10.67 13.76
N GLU A 51 7.94 -10.62 13.89
CA GLU A 51 8.78 -11.82 13.79
C GLU A 51 8.06 -12.94 14.56
N PRO A 52 7.91 -14.16 14.01
CA PRO A 52 7.28 -15.23 14.76
C PRO A 52 8.06 -15.38 16.06
N LYS A 53 7.48 -14.92 17.17
CA LYS A 53 8.01 -15.13 18.52
C LYS A 53 8.16 -16.64 18.62
N LYS A 54 9.41 -17.10 18.47
CA LYS A 54 9.78 -18.51 18.58
C LYS A 54 9.07 -19.03 19.82
N LYS A 55 8.12 -19.95 19.62
CA LYS A 55 7.41 -20.60 20.72
C LYS A 55 8.46 -21.01 21.77
N PRO A 56 8.34 -20.60 23.04
CA PRO A 56 9.24 -21.14 24.04
C PRO A 56 8.97 -22.64 24.10
N ARG A 57 9.96 -23.44 23.73
CA ARG A 57 10.00 -24.85 24.12
C ARG A 57 10.13 -24.87 25.64
N LYS A 58 9.08 -25.28 26.32
CA LYS A 58 9.15 -25.85 27.67
C LYS A 58 8.16 -27.00 27.73
#